data_AF-A0A2W1NSN8-F1
#
_entry.id   AF-A0A2W1NSN8-F1
#
_cell.length_a   1.000
_cell.length_b   1.000
_cell.length_c   1.000
_cell.angle_alpha   90.00
_cell.angle_beta   90.00
_cell.angle_gamma   90.00
#
_symmetry.space_group_name_H-M   'P 1'
#
loop_
_entity.id
_entity.type
_entity.pdbx_description
1 polymer ?
#
loop_
_entity_poly.entity_id
_entity_poly.type
_entity_poly.pdbx_seq_one_letter_code
_entity_poly.pdbx_strand_id
1 'polypeptide(L)'
;MKKITSIILGIFLSLTAFSQKVVYTDVDKVNEAKTAGIFHFEFDNTYPLTEINKVADYYTKFFTVISTPISTGGTAVQITLVEDTEMARKVTLRFFISLAVDQIEIMGADLKTTEFVDKFIQK
;
A
#
# COMPACT_ATOMS: atom_id res chain seq x y z
N MET A 1 32.65 -14.32 46.13
CA MET A 1 31.16 -14.29 46.23
C MET A 1 30.73 -12.83 46.24
N LYS A 2 29.81 -12.28 45.46
CA LYS A 2 28.96 -12.72 44.36
C LYS A 2 28.64 -11.43 43.55
N LYS A 3 28.99 -11.42 42.27
CA LYS A 3 28.21 -10.92 41.12
C LYS A 3 27.46 -9.57 41.29
N ILE A 4 28.03 -8.47 40.78
CA ILE A 4 27.28 -7.21 40.52
C ILE A 4 27.37 -6.79 39.04
N THR A 5 27.64 -7.74 38.14
CA THR A 5 27.78 -7.46 36.71
C THR A 5 27.06 -8.53 35.91
N SER A 6 25.72 -8.47 35.88
CA SER A 6 24.88 -9.09 34.82
C SER A 6 23.41 -8.85 35.11
N ILE A 7 22.93 -7.62 34.95
CA ILE A 7 21.55 -7.37 34.51
C ILE A 7 21.61 -6.29 33.43
N ILE A 8 22.38 -6.58 32.37
CA ILE A 8 22.04 -6.10 31.03
C ILE A 8 21.41 -7.33 30.38
N LEU A 9 20.13 -7.55 30.64
CA LEU A 9 19.41 -8.57 29.90
C LEU A 9 17.94 -8.20 29.81
N GLY A 10 17.55 -7.84 28.60
CA GLY A 10 16.29 -8.34 28.06
C GLY A 10 15.09 -7.44 28.19
N ILE A 11 15.19 -6.17 27.78
CA ILE A 11 14.06 -5.52 27.10
C ILE A 11 14.59 -4.74 25.90
N PHE A 12 15.13 -5.45 24.91
CA PHE A 12 14.86 -5.03 23.54
C PHE A 12 13.43 -5.48 23.25
N LEU A 13 12.46 -4.66 23.68
CA LEU A 13 11.15 -4.67 23.05
C LEU A 13 11.45 -4.39 21.59
N SER A 14 11.36 -5.44 20.77
CA SER A 14 11.19 -5.29 19.34
C SER A 14 9.96 -4.42 19.17
N LEU A 15 10.18 -3.10 19.02
CA LEU A 15 9.24 -2.23 18.37
C LEU A 15 9.19 -2.75 16.93
N THR A 16 8.42 -3.82 16.70
CA THR A 16 7.85 -4.09 15.40
C THR A 16 6.96 -2.89 15.13
N ALA A 17 7.57 -1.83 14.59
CA ALA A 17 6.85 -0.77 13.93
C ALA A 17 5.96 -1.51 12.93
N PHE A 18 4.65 -1.53 13.19
CA PHE A 18 3.67 -2.06 12.27
C PHE A 18 3.82 -1.23 11.00
N SER A 19 4.59 -1.73 10.05
CA SER A 19 4.71 -1.12 8.74
C SER A 19 3.32 -1.16 8.12
N GLN A 20 2.80 0.02 7.82
CA GLN A 20 1.56 0.19 7.08
C GLN A 20 1.80 -0.27 5.66
N LYS A 21 1.50 -1.55 5.43
CA LYS A 21 1.78 -2.29 4.20
C LYS A 21 0.51 -2.66 3.47
N VAL A 22 0.57 -2.66 2.14
CA VAL A 22 -0.47 -3.19 1.25
C VAL A 22 0.15 -4.16 0.25
N VAL A 23 -0.62 -5.08 -0.29
CA VAL A 23 -0.14 -6.08 -1.25
C VAL A 23 -0.58 -5.70 -2.65
N TYR A 24 0.32 -5.70 -3.63
CA TYR A 24 -0.02 -5.55 -5.04
C TYR A 24 -0.29 -6.91 -5.69
N THR A 25 -1.43 -7.05 -6.37
CA THR A 25 -1.93 -8.37 -6.81
C THR A 25 -1.79 -8.63 -8.32
N ASP A 26 -1.52 -7.62 -9.14
CA ASP A 26 -1.31 -7.79 -10.59
C ASP A 26 0.13 -8.23 -10.94
N VAL A 27 0.78 -9.03 -10.11
CA VAL A 27 2.19 -9.42 -10.26
C VAL A 27 2.52 -10.07 -11.60
N ASP A 28 1.67 -10.98 -12.08
CA ASP A 28 1.86 -11.66 -13.37
C ASP A 28 1.43 -10.80 -14.57
N LYS A 29 0.79 -9.65 -14.30
CA LYS A 29 0.16 -8.78 -15.30
C LYS A 29 0.61 -7.33 -15.17
N VAL A 30 1.76 -7.07 -14.55
CA VAL A 30 2.29 -5.72 -14.30
C VAL A 30 2.22 -4.83 -15.54
N ASN A 31 2.68 -5.32 -16.69
CA ASN A 31 2.71 -4.55 -17.93
C ASN A 31 1.30 -4.27 -18.48
N GLU A 32 0.38 -5.22 -18.35
CA GLU A 32 -1.03 -5.05 -18.75
C GLU A 32 -1.72 -4.04 -17.84
N ALA A 33 -1.58 -4.18 -16.52
CA ALA A 33 -2.10 -3.27 -15.51
C ALA A 33 -1.60 -1.84 -15.73
N LYS A 34 -0.26 -1.68 -15.91
CA LYS A 34 0.37 -0.40 -16.22
C LYS A 34 -0.14 0.20 -17.53
N THR A 35 -0.36 -0.60 -18.57
CA THR A 35 -0.87 -0.12 -19.87
C THR A 35 -2.34 0.24 -19.82
N ALA A 36 -3.16 -0.56 -19.14
CA ALA A 36 -4.59 -0.32 -18.98
C ALA A 36 -4.89 0.82 -17.98
N GLY A 37 -3.94 1.16 -17.11
CA GLY A 37 -4.17 2.11 -16.02
C GLY A 37 -5.10 1.55 -14.95
N ILE A 38 -5.08 0.23 -14.75
CA ILE A 38 -5.90 -0.48 -13.76
C ILE A 38 -4.96 -1.26 -12.86
N PHE A 39 -5.06 -1.05 -11.55
CA PHE A 39 -4.15 -1.60 -10.56
C PHE A 39 -4.93 -2.20 -9.40
N HIS A 40 -4.56 -3.40 -8.97
CA HIS A 40 -5.24 -4.11 -7.88
C HIS A 40 -4.35 -4.29 -6.67
N PHE A 41 -4.92 -4.00 -5.50
CA PHE A 41 -4.26 -4.06 -4.21
C PHE A 41 -5.12 -4.79 -3.18
N GLU A 42 -4.48 -5.37 -2.17
CA GLU A 42 -5.13 -5.86 -0.97
C GLU A 42 -4.63 -5.06 0.24
N PHE A 43 -5.58 -4.46 0.93
CA PHE A 43 -5.37 -3.75 2.18
C PHE A 43 -5.78 -4.67 3.33
N ASP A 44 -5.02 -4.69 4.42
CA ASP A 44 -5.41 -5.44 5.61
C ASP A 44 -6.51 -4.72 6.41
N ASN A 45 -6.92 -5.30 7.55
CA ASN A 45 -7.96 -4.73 8.40
C ASN A 45 -7.53 -3.45 9.14
N THR A 46 -6.25 -3.03 9.06
CA THR A 46 -5.79 -1.76 9.65
C THR A 46 -6.25 -0.55 8.84
N TYR A 47 -6.72 -0.76 7.61
CA TYR A 47 -7.33 0.26 6.76
C TYR A 47 -8.84 0.02 6.65
N PRO A 48 -9.66 0.75 7.43
CA PRO A 48 -11.10 0.63 7.33
C PRO A 48 -11.58 0.99 5.92
N LEU A 49 -12.49 0.19 5.35
CA LEU A 49 -13.13 0.45 4.06
C LEU A 49 -13.64 1.91 3.94
N THR A 50 -14.21 2.43 5.03
CA THR A 50 -14.71 3.81 5.09
C THR A 50 -13.61 4.85 4.89
N GLU A 51 -12.40 4.60 5.42
CA GLU A 51 -11.27 5.52 5.26
C GLU A 51 -10.67 5.41 3.86
N ILE A 52 -10.55 4.20 3.31
CA ILE A 52 -10.13 3.97 1.92
C ILE A 52 -11.01 4.77 0.96
N ASN A 53 -12.34 4.63 1.09
CA ASN A 53 -13.30 5.32 0.22
C ASN A 53 -13.27 6.84 0.44
N LYS A 54 -13.22 7.29 1.69
CA LYS A 54 -13.11 8.72 2.02
C LYS A 54 -11.86 9.36 1.41
N VAL A 55 -10.72 8.68 1.44
CA VAL A 55 -9.48 9.18 0.82
C VAL A 55 -9.60 9.17 -0.71
N ALA A 56 -10.17 8.11 -1.29
CA ALA A 56 -10.38 8.00 -2.73
C ALA A 56 -11.23 9.14 -3.30
N ASP A 57 -12.25 9.59 -2.57
CA ASP A 57 -13.17 10.66 -3.00
C ASP A 57 -12.45 11.98 -3.32
N TYR A 58 -11.32 12.27 -2.68
CA TYR A 58 -10.51 13.47 -2.95
C TYR A 58 -9.82 13.45 -4.32
N TYR A 59 -9.68 12.28 -4.93
CA TYR A 59 -8.87 12.08 -6.13
C TYR A 59 -9.66 11.60 -7.35
N THR A 60 -11.00 11.65 -7.29
CA THR A 60 -11.94 11.21 -8.33
C THR A 60 -11.70 11.82 -9.73
N LYS A 61 -11.05 12.99 -9.81
CA LYS A 61 -10.64 13.60 -11.08
C LYS A 61 -9.51 12.86 -11.80
N PHE A 62 -8.74 12.04 -11.08
CA PHE A 62 -7.54 11.39 -11.58
C PHE A 62 -7.74 9.87 -11.72
N PHE A 63 -8.44 9.27 -10.77
CA PHE A 63 -8.76 7.85 -10.78
C PHE A 63 -10.04 7.57 -10.00
N THR A 64 -10.68 6.45 -10.32
CA THR A 64 -11.75 5.85 -9.52
C THR A 64 -11.21 4.72 -8.68
N VAL A 65 -11.80 4.50 -7.51
CA VAL A 65 -11.48 3.37 -6.63
C VAL A 65 -12.71 2.51 -6.42
N ILE A 66 -12.57 1.21 -6.64
CA ILE A 66 -13.56 0.20 -6.25
C ILE A 66 -12.98 -0.60 -5.10
N SER A 67 -13.66 -0.59 -3.96
CA SER A 67 -13.21 -1.25 -2.73
C SER A 67 -14.21 -2.35 -2.34
N THR A 68 -13.75 -3.60 -2.27
CA THR A 68 -14.58 -4.76 -1.96
C THR A 68 -14.03 -5.48 -0.71
N PRO A 69 -14.84 -5.69 0.35
CA PRO A 69 -14.40 -6.47 1.51
C PRO A 69 -13.98 -7.89 1.11
N ILE A 70 -12.86 -8.36 1.68
CA ILE A 70 -12.41 -9.74 1.50
C ILE A 70 -12.97 -10.58 2.65
N SER A 71 -13.57 -11.74 2.34
CA SER A 71 -14.24 -12.59 3.33
C SER A 71 -13.33 -13.08 4.46
N THR A 72 -12.03 -13.21 4.19
CA THR A 72 -11.00 -13.61 5.16
C THR A 72 -10.42 -12.44 5.97
N GLY A 73 -10.91 -11.21 5.72
CA GLY A 73 -10.38 -9.97 6.29
C GLY A 73 -9.62 -9.14 5.26
N GLY A 74 -9.65 -7.82 5.45
CA GLY A 74 -9.07 -6.84 4.54
C GLY A 74 -10.04 -6.32 3.48
N THR A 75 -9.51 -5.55 2.55
CA THR A 75 -10.24 -4.91 1.45
C THR A 75 -9.45 -5.05 0.16
N ALA A 76 -10.07 -5.62 -0.87
CA ALA A 76 -9.56 -5.60 -2.23
C ALA A 76 -9.87 -4.23 -2.85
N VAL A 77 -8.86 -3.57 -3.39
CA VAL A 77 -8.93 -2.20 -3.92
C VAL A 77 -8.45 -2.20 -5.36
N GLN A 78 -9.35 -1.81 -6.27
CA GLN A 78 -9.03 -1.56 -7.68
C GLN A 78 -8.96 -0.06 -7.92
N ILE A 79 -7.80 0.43 -8.37
CA ILE A 79 -7.60 1.81 -8.83
C ILE A 79 -7.66 1.81 -10.36
N THR A 80 -8.51 2.64 -10.94
CA THR A 80 -8.62 2.82 -12.40
C THR A 80 -8.42 4.28 -12.76
N LEU A 81 -7.42 4.59 -13.58
CA LEU A 81 -7.16 5.95 -14.03
C LEU A 81 -8.33 6.47 -14.88
N VAL A 82 -8.78 7.70 -14.63
CA VAL A 82 -9.80 8.36 -15.46
C VAL A 82 -9.21 8.74 -16.82
N GLU A 83 -7.99 9.27 -16.79
CA GLU A 83 -7.18 9.56 -17.98
C GLU A 83 -5.76 9.06 -17.75
N ASP A 84 -5.18 8.46 -18.80
CA ASP A 84 -3.81 7.96 -18.77
C ASP A 84 -2.78 9.08 -18.94
N THR A 85 -2.62 9.88 -17.89
CA THR A 85 -1.64 10.97 -17.82
C THR A 85 -0.61 10.72 -16.73
N GLU A 86 0.60 11.26 -16.92
CA GLU A 86 1.66 11.25 -15.90
C GLU A 86 1.19 11.84 -14.57
N MET A 87 0.33 12.86 -14.62
CA MET A 87 -0.22 13.49 -13.43
C MET A 87 -1.18 12.55 -12.69
N ALA A 88 -2.11 11.90 -13.40
CA ALA A 88 -3.03 10.94 -12.78
C ALA A 88 -2.26 9.80 -12.12
N ARG A 89 -1.22 9.28 -12.79
CA ARG A 89 -0.31 8.26 -12.25
C ARG A 89 0.42 8.75 -11.01
N LYS A 90 0.94 9.98 -10.99
CA LYS A 90 1.61 10.56 -9.80
C LYS A 90 0.67 10.79 -8.62
N VAL A 91 -0.59 11.14 -8.89
CA VAL A 91 -1.57 11.39 -7.82
C VAL A 91 -1.93 10.10 -7.06
N THR A 92 -1.75 8.91 -7.66
CA THR A 92 -1.90 7.63 -6.94
C THR A 92 -0.97 7.53 -5.71
N LEU A 93 0.22 8.11 -5.75
CA LEU A 93 1.12 8.18 -4.59
C LEU A 93 0.47 8.93 -3.43
N ARG A 94 -0.27 10.01 -3.70
CA ARG A 94 -0.92 10.81 -2.65
C ARG A 94 -2.04 10.04 -1.95
N PHE A 95 -2.71 9.15 -2.66
CA PHE A 95 -3.70 8.24 -2.08
C PHE A 95 -3.05 7.33 -1.04
N PHE A 96 -1.95 6.67 -1.39
CA PHE A 96 -1.20 5.82 -0.45
C PHE A 96 -0.66 6.62 0.74
N ILE A 97 -0.08 7.80 0.51
CA ILE A 97 0.42 8.67 1.59
C ILE A 97 -0.72 9.11 2.52
N SER A 98 -1.90 9.41 1.98
CA SER A 98 -3.06 9.84 2.78
C SER A 98 -3.60 8.71 3.66
N LEU A 99 -3.44 7.46 3.22
CA LEU A 99 -3.71 6.27 4.01
C LEU A 99 -2.51 5.85 4.88
N ALA A 100 -1.42 6.62 4.86
CA ALA A 100 -0.16 6.33 5.56
C ALA A 100 0.49 4.98 5.20
N VAL A 101 0.22 4.49 3.98
CA VAL A 101 0.88 3.31 3.39
C VAL A 101 2.34 3.65 3.07
N ASP A 102 3.28 3.06 3.79
CA ASP A 102 4.72 3.27 3.61
C ASP A 102 5.33 2.23 2.65
N GLN A 103 4.75 1.03 2.61
CA GLN A 103 5.28 -0.09 1.83
C GLN A 103 4.20 -0.79 1.00
N ILE A 104 4.61 -1.27 -0.17
CA ILE A 104 3.82 -2.10 -1.06
C ILE A 104 4.59 -3.40 -1.28
N GLU A 105 3.98 -4.52 -0.89
CA GLU A 105 4.50 -5.85 -1.15
C GLU A 105 4.22 -6.25 -2.60
N ILE A 106 5.26 -6.69 -3.31
CA ILE A 106 5.17 -7.27 -4.64
C ILE A 106 6.05 -8.51 -4.72
N MET A 107 5.47 -9.67 -5.07
CA MET A 107 6.17 -10.97 -5.12
C MET A 107 6.93 -11.34 -3.82
N GLY A 108 6.39 -10.97 -2.66
CA GLY A 108 7.03 -11.21 -1.35
C GLY A 108 8.20 -10.27 -1.03
N ALA A 109 8.44 -9.24 -1.86
CA ALA A 109 9.40 -8.17 -1.59
C ALA A 109 8.66 -6.88 -1.20
N ASP A 110 9.07 -6.26 -0.10
CA ASP A 110 8.52 -4.97 0.34
C ASP A 110 9.26 -3.83 -0.37
N LEU A 111 8.54 -3.01 -1.12
CA LEU A 111 9.04 -1.79 -1.73
C LEU A 111 8.46 -0.57 -1.02
N LYS A 112 9.23 0.51 -0.91
CA LYS A 112 8.66 1.80 -0.49
C LYS A 112 7.59 2.24 -1.49
N THR A 113 6.49 2.82 -1.01
CA THR A 113 5.40 3.30 -1.86
C THR A 113 5.90 4.19 -3.01
N THR A 114 6.86 5.08 -2.75
CA THR A 114 7.45 5.93 -3.79
C THR A 114 8.17 5.13 -4.87
N GLU A 115 8.98 4.14 -4.48
CA GLU A 115 9.71 3.28 -5.42
C GLU A 115 8.76 2.40 -6.23
N PHE A 116 7.68 1.92 -5.59
CA PHE A 116 6.66 1.14 -6.27
C PHE A 116 5.96 1.98 -7.35
N VAL A 117 5.49 3.19 -7.00
CA VAL A 117 4.81 4.07 -7.94
C VAL A 117 5.71 4.39 -9.14
N ASP A 118 6.98 4.71 -8.89
CA ASP A 118 7.95 5.04 -9.95
C ASP A 118 8.23 3.85 -10.88
N LYS A 119 8.30 2.62 -10.35
CA LYS A 119 8.64 1.43 -11.14
C LYS A 119 7.43 0.81 -11.84
N PHE A 120 6.28 0.76 -11.18
CA PHE A 120 5.13 -0.05 -11.58
C PHE A 120 3.91 0.76 -12.03
N ILE A 121 3.80 2.03 -11.65
CA ILE A 121 2.67 2.90 -12.02
C ILE A 121 3.07 3.96 -13.07
N GLN A 122 4.20 4.66 -12.91
CA GLN A 122 4.68 5.65 -13.90
C GLN A 122 5.03 4.97 -15.22
N LYS A 123 5.02 5.69 -16.36
CA LYS A 123 5.42 5.13 -17.66
C LYS A 123 6.93 5.10 -17.85
#